data_AF-A0A2N6D8W8-F1
#
_entry.id   AF-A0A2N6D8W8-F1
#
_cell.length_a   1.000
_cell.length_b   1.000
_cell.length_c   1.000
_cell.angle_alpha   90.00
_cell.angle_beta   90.00
_cell.angle_gamma   90.00
#
_symmetry.space_group_name_H-M   'P 1'
#
loop_
_entity.id
_entity.type
_entity.pdbx_description
1 polymer ?
#
loop_
_entity_poly.entity_id
_entity_poly.type
_entity_poly.pdbx_seq_one_letter_code
_entity_poly.pdbx_strand_id
1 'polypeptide(L)'
;MDILNIKYRKRNYSERTIGIGFDYGDLLYIKAGYKGSGINDVVWLGKVVSGAAKLCSYGNRSFGDSEMMVSKDVYNNLNEHNQSLLSWNSSRECYHGCVINSEMKTWVDKNS
;
A
#
# COMPACT_ATOMS: atom_id res chain seq x y z
N MET A 1 -10.79 -1.47 -1.04
CA MET A 1 -10.46 -2.92 -1.10
C MET A 1 -11.69 -3.83 -1.06
N ASP A 2 -12.88 -3.26 -1.16
CA ASP A 2 -14.13 -3.96 -0.83
C ASP A 2 -14.54 -4.99 -1.88
N ILE A 3 -14.07 -4.84 -3.12
CA ILE A 3 -14.37 -5.76 -4.23
C ILE A 3 -13.79 -7.16 -3.98
N LEU A 4 -12.59 -7.28 -3.41
CA LEU A 4 -11.98 -8.58 -3.09
C LEU A 4 -12.75 -9.25 -1.93
N ASN A 5 -13.08 -8.48 -0.90
CA ASN A 5 -13.86 -8.98 0.22
C ASN A 5 -15.28 -9.38 -0.18
N ILE A 6 -15.94 -8.67 -1.11
CA ILE A 6 -17.21 -9.10 -1.71
C ILE A 6 -17.07 -10.47 -2.38
N LYS A 7 -16.00 -10.71 -3.14
CA LYS A 7 -15.75 -12.02 -3.78
C LYS A 7 -15.48 -13.12 -2.75
N TYR A 8 -14.76 -12.82 -1.68
CA TYR A 8 -14.51 -13.76 -0.59
C TYR A 8 -15.80 -14.11 0.15
N ARG A 9 -16.62 -13.12 0.49
CA ARG A 9 -17.93 -13.29 1.12
C ARG A 9 -18.85 -14.18 0.27
N LYS A 10 -18.93 -13.91 -1.04
CA LYS A 10 -19.71 -14.73 -2.00
C LYS A 10 -19.24 -16.18 -2.08
N ARG A 11 -18.01 -16.48 -1.65
CA ARG A 11 -17.43 -17.82 -1.62
C ARG A 11 -17.31 -18.39 -0.20
N ASN A 12 -17.96 -17.78 0.80
CA ASN A 12 -17.88 -18.15 2.22
C ASN A 12 -16.45 -18.16 2.81
N TYR A 13 -15.56 -17.30 2.31
CA TYR A 13 -14.24 -17.09 2.89
C TYR A 13 -14.22 -15.91 3.86
N SER A 14 -13.35 -15.98 4.87
CA SER A 14 -13.07 -14.89 5.79
C SER A 14 -12.48 -13.69 5.06
N GLU A 15 -13.05 -12.52 5.28
CA GLU A 15 -12.55 -11.26 4.75
C GLU A 15 -11.18 -10.93 5.33
N ARG A 16 -10.35 -10.24 4.54
CA ARG A 16 -9.02 -9.81 4.97
C ARG A 16 -8.90 -8.31 4.83
N THR A 17 -8.26 -7.72 5.82
CA THR A 17 -7.84 -6.34 5.75
C THR A 17 -6.45 -6.26 5.16
N ILE A 18 -6.26 -5.32 4.23
CA ILE A 18 -5.00 -5.10 3.52
C ILE A 18 -4.45 -3.74 3.93
N GLY A 19 -3.13 -3.61 4.02
CA GLY A 19 -2.43 -2.35 4.21
C GLY A 19 -1.54 -2.05 3.00
N ILE A 20 -1.50 -0.80 2.56
CA ILE A 20 -0.66 -0.35 1.44
C ILE A 20 0.35 0.66 1.98
N GLY A 21 1.63 0.44 1.70
CA GLY A 21 2.74 1.28 2.11
C GLY A 21 3.46 1.90 0.92
N PHE A 22 3.70 3.21 0.97
CA PHE A 22 4.46 3.95 -0.03
C PHE A 22 5.72 4.55 0.60
N ASP A 23 6.86 4.28 -0.01
CA ASP A 23 8.13 4.89 0.37
C ASP A 23 8.92 5.33 -0.87
N TYR A 24 9.79 6.33 -0.70
CA TYR A 24 10.57 6.91 -1.78
C TYR A 24 12.03 7.05 -1.36
N GLY A 25 12.94 6.63 -2.24
CA GLY A 25 14.37 6.74 -2.02
C GLY A 25 15.15 5.87 -2.99
N ASP A 26 16.47 5.86 -2.81
CA ASP A 26 17.37 5.12 -3.67
C ASP A 26 17.19 3.61 -3.53
N LEU A 27 17.14 2.94 -4.68
CA LEU A 27 17.12 1.49 -4.78
C LEU A 27 18.12 1.01 -5.82
N LEU A 28 18.62 -0.20 -5.59
CA LEU A 28 19.43 -0.95 -6.52
C LEU A 28 18.58 -2.06 -7.12
N TYR A 29 18.40 -1.98 -8.43
CA TYR A 29 17.76 -3.02 -9.23
C TYR A 29 18.83 -3.98 -9.75
N ILE A 30 18.70 -5.27 -9.45
CA ILE A 30 19.60 -6.30 -9.95
C ILE A 30 18.78 -7.38 -10.65
N LYS A 31 19.19 -7.70 -11.88
CA LYS A 31 18.73 -8.90 -12.57
C LYS A 31 19.60 -10.07 -12.12
N ALA A 32 19.12 -10.87 -11.18
CA ALA A 32 19.81 -12.05 -10.71
C ALA A 32 19.49 -13.22 -11.66
N GLY A 33 20.51 -13.72 -12.35
CA GLY A 33 20.35 -14.87 -13.25
C GLY A 33 21.68 -15.46 -13.68
N TYR A 34 21.77 -16.78 -13.63
CA TYR A 34 22.93 -17.53 -14.13
C TYR A 34 22.66 -17.99 -15.57
N LYS A 35 23.53 -17.60 -16.52
CA LYS A 35 23.43 -18.03 -17.92
C LYS A 35 23.42 -19.57 -17.99
N GLY A 36 22.30 -20.14 -18.43
CA GLY A 36 22.09 -21.59 -18.55
C GLY A 36 21.13 -22.22 -17.53
N SER A 37 20.69 -21.48 -16.50
CA SER A 37 19.79 -21.99 -15.44
C SER A 37 18.30 -21.73 -15.67
N GLY A 38 17.92 -20.92 -16.67
CA GLY A 38 16.52 -20.49 -16.88
C GLY A 38 15.99 -19.47 -15.87
N ILE A 39 16.75 -19.15 -14.81
CA ILE A 39 16.35 -18.19 -13.77
C ILE A 39 16.64 -16.77 -14.26
N ASN A 40 15.59 -15.96 -14.29
CA ASN A 40 15.60 -14.56 -14.66
C ASN A 40 14.79 -13.77 -13.62
N ASP A 41 15.30 -13.71 -12.40
CA ASP A 41 14.64 -13.04 -11.30
C ASP A 41 15.14 -11.61 -11.15
N VAL A 42 14.19 -10.72 -10.94
CA VAL A 42 14.43 -9.32 -10.66
C VAL A 42 14.39 -9.12 -9.16
N VAL A 43 15.48 -8.61 -8.60
CA VAL A 43 15.59 -8.31 -7.17
C VAL A 43 15.77 -6.82 -6.98
N TRP A 44 14.97 -6.26 -6.09
CA TRP A 44 15.03 -4.86 -5.67
C TRP A 44 15.66 -4.81 -4.27
N LEU A 45 16.81 -4.18 -4.16
CA LEU A 45 17.52 -4.00 -2.89
C LEU A 45 17.58 -2.52 -2.56
N GLY A 46 17.21 -2.14 -1.34
CA GLY A 46 17.28 -0.75 -0.93
C GLY A 46 16.50 -0.53 0.35
N LYS A 47 16.87 0.54 1.06
CA LYS A 47 16.21 0.94 2.30
C LYS A 47 14.71 1.23 2.07
N VAL A 48 14.36 1.72 0.88
CA VAL A 48 12.99 1.98 0.45
C VAL A 48 12.10 0.73 0.43
N VAL A 49 12.65 -0.45 0.11
CA VAL A 49 11.88 -1.71 0.12
C VAL A 49 11.50 -2.10 1.55
N SER A 50 12.45 -2.00 2.47
CA SER A 50 12.20 -2.25 3.89
C SER A 50 11.25 -1.22 4.50
N GLY A 51 11.38 0.06 4.12
CA GLY A 51 10.51 1.14 4.58
C GLY A 51 9.07 0.97 4.07
N ALA A 52 8.88 0.70 2.78
CA ALA A 52 7.57 0.39 2.21
C ALA A 52 6.94 -0.86 2.87
N ALA A 53 7.71 -1.93 3.06
CA ALA A 53 7.21 -3.13 3.75
C ALA A 53 6.79 -2.86 5.20
N LYS A 54 7.55 -2.03 5.91
CA LYS A 54 7.22 -1.59 7.28
C LYS A 54 5.91 -0.77 7.28
N LEU A 55 5.75 0.17 6.35
CA LEU A 55 4.52 0.97 6.23
C LEU A 55 3.31 0.09 5.85
N CYS A 56 3.46 -0.88 4.94
CA CYS A 56 2.42 -1.86 4.64
C CYS A 56 1.96 -2.61 5.89
N SER A 57 2.89 -2.96 6.79
CA SER A 57 2.57 -3.68 8.03
C SER A 57 1.76 -2.86 9.04
N TYR A 58 1.76 -1.53 8.90
CA TYR A 58 0.98 -0.61 9.73
C TYR A 58 -0.41 -0.34 9.15
N GLY A 59 -0.59 -0.47 7.85
CA GLY A 59 -1.89 -0.22 7.21
C GLY A 59 -2.99 -1.09 7.81
N ASN A 60 -4.09 -0.45 8.24
CA ASN A 60 -5.22 -1.09 8.91
C ASN A 60 -4.87 -1.97 10.14
N ARG A 61 -3.72 -1.73 10.79
CA ARG A 61 -3.25 -2.52 11.93
C ARG A 61 -3.98 -2.18 13.24
N SER A 62 -4.35 -0.92 13.43
CA SER A 62 -4.97 -0.38 14.64
C SER A 62 -6.06 0.63 14.30
N PHE A 63 -6.90 1.00 15.26
CA PHE A 63 -8.02 1.93 15.03
C PHE A 63 -7.59 3.31 14.50
N GLY A 64 -6.40 3.79 14.89
CA GLY A 64 -5.83 5.05 14.39
C GLY A 64 -4.99 4.91 13.11
N ASP A 65 -4.92 3.72 12.52
CA ASP A 65 -4.16 3.46 11.30
C ASP A 65 -5.13 3.47 10.10
N SER A 66 -4.74 4.10 9.00
CA SER A 66 -5.52 4.02 7.75
C SER A 66 -4.98 2.92 6.85
N GLU A 67 -5.72 2.60 5.80
CA GLU A 67 -5.32 1.57 4.83
C GLU A 67 -4.02 1.94 4.11
N MET A 68 -3.91 3.21 3.69
CA MET A 68 -2.73 3.73 3.00
C MET A 68 -1.81 4.42 4.00
N MET A 69 -0.54 4.01 4.00
CA MET A 69 0.55 4.56 4.79
C MET A 69 1.64 5.10 3.87
N VAL A 70 2.11 6.32 4.12
CA VAL A 70 2.95 7.09 3.20
C VAL A 70 4.11 7.70 3.98
N SER A 71 5.34 7.49 3.51
CA SER A 71 6.51 8.12 4.13
C SER A 71 6.52 9.65 3.92
N LYS A 72 7.27 10.36 4.77
CA LYS A 72 7.43 11.82 4.65
C LYS A 72 8.01 12.21 3.29
N ASP A 73 8.97 11.43 2.79
CA ASP A 73 9.64 11.68 1.52
C ASP A 73 8.66 11.56 0.35
N VAL A 74 7.78 10.56 0.37
CA VAL A 74 6.70 10.47 -0.63
C VAL A 74 5.76 11.66 -0.50
N TYR A 75 5.28 11.97 0.71
CA TYR A 75 4.35 13.08 0.94
C TYR A 75 4.87 14.42 0.40
N ASN A 76 6.14 14.73 0.66
CA ASN A 76 6.77 15.96 0.20
C ASN A 76 6.89 16.06 -1.33
N ASN A 77 6.87 14.92 -2.04
CA ASN A 77 6.88 14.85 -3.49
C ASN A 77 5.49 14.84 -4.13
N LEU A 78 4.41 14.82 -3.32
CA LEU A 78 3.04 14.92 -3.83
C LEU A 78 2.65 16.38 -4.09
N ASN A 79 1.69 16.58 -5.01
CA ASN A 79 1.04 17.87 -5.19
C ASN A 79 0.07 18.19 -4.05
N GLU A 80 -0.32 19.46 -3.91
CA GLU A 80 -1.19 19.95 -2.84
C GLU A 80 -2.53 19.17 -2.75
N HIS A 81 -3.13 18.84 -3.89
CA HIS A 81 -4.37 18.09 -3.93
C HIS A 81 -4.20 16.71 -3.26
N ASN A 82 -3.14 15.98 -3.60
CA ASN A 82 -2.88 14.65 -3.04
C ASN A 82 -2.42 14.72 -1.58
N GLN A 83 -1.68 15.76 -1.19
CA GLN A 83 -1.33 16.01 0.21
C GLN A 83 -2.57 16.23 1.07
N SER A 84 -3.60 16.90 0.54
CA SER A 84 -4.85 17.19 1.26
C SER A 84 -5.65 15.93 1.61
N LEU A 85 -5.40 14.83 0.91
CA LEU A 85 -6.03 13.53 1.15
C LEU A 85 -5.36 12.72 2.27
N LEU A 86 -4.24 13.21 2.81
CA LEU A 86 -3.43 12.51 3.80
C LEU A 86 -3.37 13.29 5.12
N SER A 87 -3.37 12.56 6.22
CA SER A 87 -3.25 13.09 7.59
C SER A 87 -1.96 12.60 8.23
N TRP A 88 -1.44 13.35 9.20
CA TRP A 88 -0.25 12.94 9.94
C TRP A 88 -0.60 11.94 11.05
N ASN A 89 0.07 10.78 11.05
CA ASN A 89 -0.04 9.79 12.11
C ASN A 89 1.21 9.86 13.01
N SER A 90 1.07 10.51 14.16
CA SER A 90 2.16 10.69 15.13
C SER A 90 2.63 9.37 15.76
N SER A 91 1.76 8.36 15.86
CA SER A 91 2.12 7.06 16.45
C SER A 91 2.98 6.19 15.53
N ARG A 92 2.91 6.43 14.22
CA ARG A 92 3.67 5.70 13.19
C ARG A 92 4.77 6.55 12.56
N GLU A 93 4.81 7.84 12.88
CA GLU A 93 5.70 8.83 12.29
C GLU A 93 5.61 8.89 10.75
N CYS A 94 4.41 8.70 10.21
CA CYS A 94 4.14 8.71 8.77
C CYS A 94 2.83 9.43 8.44
N TYR A 95 2.60 9.70 7.16
CA TYR A 95 1.29 10.14 6.68
C TYR A 95 0.42 8.93 6.39
N HIS A 96 -0.89 9.09 6.50
CA HIS A 96 -1.85 8.03 6.21
C HIS A 96 -3.15 8.59 5.63
N GLY A 97 -3.93 7.75 4.95
CA GLY A 97 -5.22 8.17 4.45
C GLY A 97 -6.03 7.03 3.87
N CYS A 98 -7.27 7.33 3.51
CA CYS A 98 -8.16 6.43 2.80
C CYS A 98 -8.61 7.13 1.51
N VAL A 99 -7.91 6.86 0.41
CA VAL A 99 -8.28 7.40 -0.90
C VAL A 99 -9.27 6.44 -1.53
N ILE A 100 -10.54 6.81 -1.51
CA ILE A 100 -11.62 6.02 -2.12
C ILE A 100 -12.03 6.69 -3.42
N ASN A 101 -11.98 5.93 -4.52
CA ASN A 101 -12.64 6.35 -5.75
C ASN A 101 -14.17 6.22 -5.55
N SER A 102 -14.87 7.36 -5.66
CA SER A 102 -16.31 7.46 -5.42
C SER A 102 -17.17 6.61 -6.36
N GLU A 103 -16.76 6.46 -7.62
CA GLU A 103 -17.45 5.59 -8.59
C GLU A 103 -17.34 4.13 -8.18
N MET A 104 -16.14 3.73 -7.76
CA MET A 104 -15.87 2.38 -7.27
C MET A 104 -16.64 2.08 -5.98
N LYS A 105 -16.74 3.05 -5.06
CA LYS A 105 -17.57 2.92 -3.85
C LYS A 105 -19.04 2.71 -4.21
N THR A 106 -19.56 3.51 -5.12
CA THR A 106 -20.95 3.39 -5.60
C THR A 106 -21.23 2.02 -6.23
N TRP A 107 -20.26 1.47 -6.97
CA TRP A 107 -20.39 0.13 -7.54
C TRP A 107 -20.38 -0.95 -6.46
N VAL A 108 -19.47 -0.83 -5.48
CA VAL A 108 -19.37 -1.73 -4.33
C VAL A 108 -20.70 -1.77 -3.58
N ASP A 109 -21.26 -0.61 -3.21
CA ASP A 109 -22.51 -0.51 -2.46
C ASP A 109 -23.72 -1.12 -3.21
N LYS A 110 -23.70 -1.09 -4.55
CA LYS A 110 -24.73 -1.72 -5.39
C LYS A 110 -24.58 -3.24 -5.54
N ASN A 111 -23.39 -3.80 -5.28
CA ASN A 111 -23.05 -5.20 -5.56
C ASN A 111 -22.64 -6.00 -4.31
N SER A 112 -22.58 -5.33 -3.16
CA SER A 112 -22.30 -5.85 -1.82
C SER A 112 -23.43 -6.66 -1.23
#